data_AF-A0A959HR51-F1
#
_entry.id   AF-A0A959HR51-F1
#
_cell.length_a   1.000
_cell.length_b   1.000
_cell.length_c   1.000
_cell.angle_alpha   90.00
_cell.angle_beta   90.00
_cell.angle_gamma   90.00
#
_symmetry.space_group_name_H-M   'P 1'
#
loop_
_entity.id
_entity.type
_entity.pdbx_description
1 polymer ?
#
loop_
_entity_poly.entity_id
_entity_poly.type
_entity_poly.pdbx_seq_one_letter_code
_entity_poly.pdbx_strand_id
1 'polypeptide(L)'
;MIAQKITEPYDFPVKPGTPEWKELKSGDEMAEVCQVPQGILDSMTVEALVLTCINYPLLGSIMASNNVHEGLDLLIPHSNCLQKLVTQKDADEILVEEYSKIKLREKSIDVPDYKDFNLEVLLTHPNILDNMNDVLLHKLKGFVYRNLIGKINRSDLYGRISVENNAYILMKLLNRQGHGPELVSLSKAQDIEIFEQNGQFCSEELLQAIINLGK
;
A
#
# COMPACT_ATOMS: atom_id res chain seq x y z
N MET A 1 -21.90 -9.64 -28.28
CA MET A 1 -20.82 -10.47 -27.73
C MET A 1 -20.71 -10.16 -26.25
N ILE A 2 -20.72 -11.16 -25.38
CA ILE A 2 -20.31 -10.97 -23.99
C ILE A 2 -18.78 -11.01 -24.05
N ALA A 3 -18.10 -9.89 -23.79
CA ALA A 3 -16.65 -9.90 -23.65
C ALA A 3 -16.30 -10.82 -22.48
N GLN A 4 -15.42 -11.81 -22.72
CA GLN A 4 -14.98 -12.72 -21.69
C GLN A 4 -14.15 -11.93 -20.67
N LYS A 5 -14.55 -11.97 -19.40
CA LYS A 5 -13.79 -11.32 -18.32
C LYS A 5 -12.52 -12.09 -18.01
N ILE A 6 -11.45 -11.36 -17.71
CA ILE A 6 -10.15 -11.88 -17.25
C ILE A 6 -10.16 -11.89 -15.72
N THR A 7 -10.00 -13.07 -15.14
CA THR A 7 -10.05 -13.30 -13.68
C THR A 7 -8.67 -13.42 -13.05
N GLU A 8 -7.65 -13.73 -13.84
CA GLU A 8 -6.27 -13.85 -13.36
C GLU A 8 -5.52 -12.52 -13.46
N PRO A 9 -4.60 -12.23 -12.53
CA PRO A 9 -3.72 -11.07 -12.65
C PRO A 9 -2.84 -11.16 -13.89
N TYR A 10 -2.50 -10.02 -14.46
CA TYR A 10 -1.54 -9.96 -15.56
C TYR A 10 -0.14 -10.26 -15.07
N ASP A 11 0.49 -11.28 -15.67
CA ASP A 11 1.89 -11.58 -15.44
C ASP A 11 2.76 -10.74 -16.39
N PHE A 12 3.44 -9.74 -15.84
CA PHE A 12 4.30 -8.85 -16.63
C PHE A 12 5.45 -9.64 -17.28
N PRO A 13 5.56 -9.63 -18.62
CA PRO A 13 6.57 -10.43 -19.32
C PRO A 13 7.99 -9.90 -19.09
N VAL A 14 8.12 -8.59 -18.85
CA VAL A 14 9.39 -7.93 -18.55
C VAL A 14 9.29 -7.34 -17.14
N LYS A 15 10.08 -7.88 -16.22
CA LYS A 15 10.07 -7.52 -14.78
C LYS A 15 11.45 -7.75 -14.17
N PRO A 16 11.78 -7.17 -12.98
CA PRO A 16 13.06 -7.39 -12.34
C PRO A 16 13.46 -8.87 -12.30
N GLY A 17 14.66 -9.17 -12.81
CA GLY A 17 15.18 -10.53 -12.89
C GLY A 17 15.11 -11.17 -14.29
N THR A 18 14.29 -10.66 -15.22
CA THR A 18 14.31 -11.15 -16.62
C THR A 18 15.54 -10.61 -17.38
N PRO A 19 16.00 -11.30 -18.43
CA PRO A 19 17.08 -10.79 -19.29
C PRO A 19 16.76 -9.42 -19.90
N GLU A 20 15.54 -9.24 -20.40
CA GLU A 20 15.08 -8.01 -21.05
C GLU A 20 15.10 -6.83 -20.09
N TRP A 21 14.78 -7.05 -18.81
CA TRP A 21 14.80 -5.99 -17.80
C TRP A 21 16.18 -5.37 -17.60
N LYS A 22 17.25 -6.17 -17.75
CA LYS A 22 18.63 -5.70 -17.57
C LYS A 22 19.10 -4.78 -18.69
N GLU A 23 18.45 -4.83 -19.85
CA GLU A 23 18.80 -4.01 -20.99
C GLU A 23 18.21 -2.61 -20.92
N LEU A 24 17.15 -2.41 -20.14
CA LEU A 24 16.48 -1.12 -19.93
C LEU A 24 17.42 -0.11 -19.26
N LYS A 25 17.46 1.12 -19.77
CA LYS A 25 18.40 2.18 -19.37
C LYS A 25 17.75 3.34 -18.61
N SER A 26 16.42 3.42 -18.60
CA SER A 26 15.69 4.52 -17.97
C SER A 26 14.41 4.06 -17.27
N GLY A 27 13.89 4.90 -16.37
CA GLY A 27 12.59 4.67 -15.75
C GLY A 27 11.44 4.70 -16.76
N ASP A 28 11.56 5.50 -17.81
CA ASP A 28 10.56 5.56 -18.90
C ASP A 28 10.50 4.25 -19.68
N GLU A 29 11.65 3.68 -20.06
CA GLU A 29 11.71 2.38 -20.72
C GLU A 29 11.13 1.26 -19.83
N MET A 30 11.38 1.33 -18.52
CA MET A 30 10.77 0.40 -17.56
C MET A 30 9.25 0.57 -17.47
N ALA A 31 8.76 1.81 -17.44
CA ALA A 31 7.33 2.08 -17.38
C ALA A 31 6.62 1.62 -18.67
N GLU A 32 7.23 1.79 -19.83
CA GLU A 32 6.69 1.35 -21.13
C GLU A 32 6.50 -0.16 -21.18
N VAL A 33 7.49 -0.95 -20.77
CA VAL A 33 7.37 -2.43 -20.76
C VAL A 33 6.46 -2.95 -19.64
N CYS A 34 6.17 -2.13 -18.64
CA CYS A 34 5.24 -2.45 -17.55
C CYS A 34 3.79 -2.04 -17.84
N GLN A 35 3.43 -1.63 -19.06
CA GLN A 35 2.02 -1.38 -19.39
C GLN A 35 1.23 -2.68 -19.59
N VAL A 36 0.03 -2.74 -19.02
CA VAL A 36 -0.92 -3.82 -19.33
C VAL A 36 -1.55 -3.55 -20.69
N PRO A 37 -1.59 -4.48 -21.66
CA PRO A 37 -2.26 -4.26 -22.93
C PRO A 37 -3.72 -3.82 -22.73
N GLN A 38 -4.16 -2.76 -23.41
CA GLN A 38 -5.45 -2.11 -23.14
C GLN A 38 -6.65 -3.09 -23.19
N GLY A 39 -6.68 -3.99 -24.19
CA GLY A 39 -7.76 -4.98 -24.30
C GLY A 39 -7.80 -5.98 -23.14
N ILE A 40 -6.64 -6.28 -22.53
CA ILE A 40 -6.57 -7.10 -21.31
C ILE A 40 -7.06 -6.27 -20.13
N LEU A 41 -6.52 -5.06 -19.95
CA LEU A 41 -6.86 -4.17 -18.84
C LEU A 41 -8.37 -3.89 -18.77
N ASP A 42 -9.02 -3.68 -19.90
CA ASP A 42 -10.47 -3.42 -20.00
C ASP A 42 -11.33 -4.65 -19.73
N SER A 43 -10.79 -5.85 -19.92
CA SER A 43 -11.50 -7.11 -19.70
C SER A 43 -11.30 -7.65 -18.28
N MET A 44 -10.41 -7.06 -17.47
CA MET A 44 -10.14 -7.52 -16.11
C MET A 44 -11.36 -7.38 -15.18
N THR A 45 -11.52 -8.38 -14.31
CA THR A 45 -12.29 -8.22 -13.07
C THR A 45 -11.59 -7.24 -12.12
N VAL A 46 -12.33 -6.71 -11.13
CA VAL A 46 -11.73 -5.83 -10.10
C VAL A 46 -10.63 -6.57 -9.33
N GLU A 47 -10.84 -7.84 -9.00
CA GLU A 47 -9.87 -8.69 -8.34
C GLU A 47 -8.58 -8.86 -9.17
N ALA A 48 -8.72 -9.22 -10.46
CA ALA A 48 -7.58 -9.32 -11.36
C ALA A 48 -6.81 -7.99 -11.48
N LEU A 49 -7.51 -6.85 -11.53
CA LEU A 49 -6.88 -5.53 -11.57
C LEU A 49 -6.07 -5.26 -10.28
N VAL A 50 -6.68 -5.47 -9.12
CA VAL A 50 -6.03 -5.23 -7.82
C VAL A 50 -4.78 -6.08 -7.67
N LEU A 51 -4.88 -7.38 -7.97
CA LEU A 51 -3.74 -8.29 -7.91
C LEU A 51 -2.66 -7.93 -8.96
N THR A 52 -3.05 -7.43 -10.13
CA THR A 52 -2.10 -6.90 -11.12
C THR A 52 -1.34 -5.70 -10.58
N CYS A 53 -2.03 -4.77 -9.92
CA CYS A 53 -1.42 -3.56 -9.35
C CYS A 53 -0.50 -3.85 -8.16
N ILE A 54 -0.88 -4.77 -7.27
CA ILE A 54 -0.02 -5.20 -6.14
C ILE A 54 1.29 -5.81 -6.67
N ASN A 55 1.21 -6.52 -7.79
CA ASN A 55 2.35 -7.14 -8.46
C ASN A 55 3.01 -6.24 -9.53
N TYR A 56 2.67 -4.94 -9.58
CA TYR A 56 3.24 -4.02 -10.56
C TYR A 56 4.77 -3.91 -10.39
N PRO A 57 5.60 -4.16 -11.43
CA PRO A 57 7.04 -4.37 -11.25
C PRO A 57 7.80 -3.16 -10.70
N LEU A 58 7.29 -1.95 -10.95
CA LEU A 58 7.91 -0.70 -10.49
C LEU A 58 7.33 -0.20 -9.17
N LEU A 59 6.35 -0.86 -8.55
CA LEU A 59 5.73 -0.33 -7.33
C LEU A 59 6.74 -0.23 -6.17
N GLY A 60 7.72 -1.13 -6.11
CA GLY A 60 8.81 -1.05 -5.13
C GLY A 60 9.77 0.13 -5.34
N SER A 61 9.80 0.76 -6.53
CA SER A 61 10.71 1.88 -6.80
C SER A 61 10.34 3.14 -6.01
N ILE A 62 9.10 3.24 -5.50
CA ILE A 62 8.66 4.38 -4.67
C ILE A 62 9.48 4.50 -3.38
N MET A 63 10.14 3.43 -2.94
CA MET A 63 11.04 3.46 -1.80
C MET A 63 12.31 4.30 -2.04
N ALA A 64 12.61 4.63 -3.30
CA ALA A 64 13.71 5.53 -3.65
C ALA A 64 13.32 7.01 -3.56
N SER A 65 12.02 7.32 -3.41
CA SER A 65 11.54 8.68 -3.19
C SER A 65 11.76 9.11 -1.74
N ASN A 66 11.77 10.43 -1.50
CA ASN A 66 11.84 10.99 -0.13
C ASN A 66 10.66 10.56 0.73
N ASN A 67 9.50 10.39 0.10
CA ASN A 67 8.26 9.95 0.70
C ASN A 67 7.61 8.92 -0.22
N VAL A 68 7.15 7.80 0.35
CA VAL A 68 6.53 6.70 -0.42
C VAL A 68 5.19 7.11 -1.02
N HIS A 69 4.46 8.03 -0.38
CA HIS A 69 3.19 8.56 -0.89
C HIS A 69 3.42 9.47 -2.10
N GLU A 70 4.38 10.40 -2.00
CA GLU A 70 4.84 11.20 -3.15
C GLU A 70 5.36 10.29 -4.29
N GLY A 71 6.12 9.25 -3.95
CA GLY A 71 6.58 8.26 -4.92
C GLY A 71 5.44 7.55 -5.63
N LEU A 72 4.37 7.18 -4.92
CA LEU A 72 3.18 6.59 -5.52
C LEU A 72 2.46 7.59 -6.44
N ASP A 73 2.27 8.83 -5.99
CA ASP A 73 1.62 9.89 -6.78
C ASP A 73 2.38 10.20 -8.08
N LEU A 74 3.72 10.18 -8.02
CA LEU A 74 4.58 10.30 -9.19
C LEU A 74 4.54 9.07 -10.09
N LEU A 75 4.32 7.87 -9.54
CA LEU A 75 4.31 6.62 -10.32
C LEU A 75 2.98 6.40 -11.06
N ILE A 76 1.85 6.78 -10.45
CA ILE A 76 0.50 6.54 -11.00
C ILE A 76 0.38 7.02 -12.46
N PRO A 77 0.76 8.26 -12.84
CA PRO A 77 0.64 8.74 -14.23
C PRO A 77 1.37 7.89 -15.28
N HIS A 78 2.36 7.10 -14.86
CA HIS A 78 3.15 6.24 -15.72
C HIS A 78 2.72 4.77 -15.70
N SER A 79 1.63 4.42 -15.00
CA SER A 79 1.10 3.05 -14.92
C SER A 79 -0.39 3.01 -15.21
N ASN A 80 -0.77 2.38 -16.32
CA ASN A 80 -2.18 2.28 -16.68
C ASN A 80 -3.02 1.45 -15.70
N CYS A 81 -2.44 0.43 -15.07
CA CYS A 81 -3.16 -0.36 -14.07
C CYS A 81 -3.35 0.43 -12.78
N LEU A 82 -2.35 1.19 -12.31
CA LEU A 82 -2.49 2.03 -11.11
C LEU A 82 -3.48 3.18 -11.33
N GLN A 83 -3.46 3.83 -12.50
CA GLN A 83 -4.49 4.83 -12.87
C GLN A 83 -5.90 4.26 -12.81
N LYS A 84 -6.08 3.05 -13.33
CA LYS A 84 -7.37 2.37 -13.28
C LYS A 84 -7.74 2.00 -11.84
N LEU A 85 -6.80 1.47 -11.06
CA LEU A 85 -7.03 1.06 -9.68
C LEU A 85 -7.59 2.20 -8.82
N VAL A 86 -6.95 3.37 -8.85
CA VAL A 86 -7.34 4.50 -7.99
C VAL A 86 -8.68 5.15 -8.39
N THR A 87 -9.29 4.70 -9.49
CA THR A 87 -10.63 5.12 -9.91
C THR A 87 -11.62 3.95 -9.98
N GLN A 88 -11.15 2.73 -9.71
CA GLN A 88 -11.95 1.52 -9.85
C GLN A 88 -12.87 1.38 -8.63
N LYS A 89 -14.17 1.34 -8.91
CA LYS A 89 -15.18 1.01 -7.92
C LYS A 89 -14.92 -0.38 -7.32
N ASP A 90 -15.12 -0.52 -6.02
CA ASP A 90 -15.01 -1.76 -5.23
C ASP A 90 -13.56 -2.29 -5.10
N ALA A 91 -12.55 -1.53 -5.54
CA ALA A 91 -11.14 -1.91 -5.39
C ALA A 91 -10.66 -1.88 -3.94
N ASP A 92 -11.22 -0.98 -3.13
CA ASP A 92 -10.98 -0.85 -1.69
C ASP A 92 -11.38 -2.12 -0.93
N GLU A 93 -12.53 -2.72 -1.27
CA GLU A 93 -12.98 -3.98 -0.67
C GLU A 93 -11.97 -5.12 -0.90
N ILE A 94 -11.50 -5.27 -2.15
CA ILE A 94 -10.51 -6.30 -2.51
C ILE A 94 -9.16 -6.01 -1.85
N LEU A 95 -8.70 -4.76 -1.81
CA LEU A 95 -7.43 -4.41 -1.15
C LEU A 95 -7.47 -4.74 0.35
N VAL A 96 -8.59 -4.48 1.03
CA VAL A 96 -8.76 -4.86 2.45
C VAL A 96 -8.84 -6.38 2.62
N GLU A 97 -9.47 -7.09 1.68
CA GLU A 97 -9.50 -8.55 1.69
C GLU A 97 -8.08 -9.13 1.54
N GLU A 98 -7.30 -8.65 0.58
CA GLU A 98 -5.89 -9.06 0.42
C GLU A 98 -5.07 -8.73 1.67
N TYR A 99 -5.29 -7.57 2.28
CA TYR A 99 -4.56 -7.16 3.48
C TYR A 99 -4.88 -8.05 4.67
N SER A 100 -6.12 -8.56 4.75
CA SER A 100 -6.53 -9.52 5.77
C SER A 100 -5.79 -10.85 5.69
N LYS A 101 -5.24 -11.20 4.52
CA LYS A 101 -4.52 -12.46 4.26
C LYS A 101 -3.04 -12.39 4.70
N ILE A 102 -2.53 -11.20 5.00
CA ILE A 102 -1.14 -11.02 5.48
C ILE A 102 -0.92 -11.80 6.77
N LYS A 103 0.13 -12.62 6.78
CA LYS A 103 0.59 -13.37 7.95
C LYS A 103 1.92 -12.79 8.44
N LEU A 104 2.07 -12.69 9.75
CA LEU A 104 3.34 -12.29 10.34
C LEU A 104 4.42 -13.32 10.01
N ARG A 105 5.63 -12.84 9.75
CA ARG A 105 6.80 -13.65 9.45
C ARG A 105 7.16 -14.47 10.69
N GLU A 106 7.53 -15.71 10.46
CA GLU A 106 8.05 -16.60 11.50
C GLU A 106 9.58 -16.57 11.56
N LYS A 107 10.22 -16.24 10.43
CA LYS A 107 11.67 -16.22 10.22
C LYS A 107 12.10 -15.04 9.35
N SER A 108 13.40 -14.74 9.37
CA SER A 108 14.01 -13.78 8.45
C SER A 108 13.89 -14.26 7.00
N ILE A 109 13.87 -13.31 6.08
CA ILE A 109 13.83 -13.56 4.64
C ILE A 109 15.13 -13.10 4.01
N ASP A 110 15.68 -13.90 3.10
CA ASP A 110 16.92 -13.57 2.38
C ASP A 110 16.67 -12.55 1.26
N VAL A 111 15.48 -12.61 0.65
CA VAL A 111 15.04 -11.70 -0.42
C VAL A 111 13.83 -10.92 0.08
N PRO A 112 13.87 -9.58 0.11
CA PRO A 112 12.72 -8.77 0.45
C PRO A 112 11.54 -9.04 -0.50
N ASP A 113 10.42 -9.50 0.05
CA ASP A 113 9.12 -9.47 -0.61
C ASP A 113 8.42 -8.17 -0.23
N TYR A 114 8.11 -7.36 -1.25
CA TYR A 114 7.48 -6.05 -1.10
C TYR A 114 5.96 -6.09 -1.27
N LYS A 115 5.32 -7.26 -1.43
CA LYS A 115 3.86 -7.34 -1.62
C LYS A 115 3.07 -6.72 -0.48
N ASP A 116 3.41 -7.06 0.77
CA ASP A 116 2.77 -6.47 1.95
C ASP A 116 2.96 -4.94 1.97
N PHE A 117 4.17 -4.48 1.65
CA PHE A 117 4.51 -3.06 1.57
C PHE A 117 3.72 -2.34 0.48
N ASN A 118 3.66 -2.91 -0.72
CA ASN A 118 2.91 -2.39 -1.86
C ASN A 118 1.43 -2.23 -1.50
N LEU A 119 0.85 -3.26 -0.88
CA LEU A 119 -0.53 -3.25 -0.44
C LEU A 119 -0.79 -2.18 0.64
N GLU A 120 0.10 -2.07 1.62
CA GLU A 120 0.06 -1.03 2.66
C GLU A 120 0.06 0.37 2.05
N VAL A 121 0.94 0.64 1.08
CA VAL A 121 1.01 1.96 0.45
C VAL A 121 -0.22 2.24 -0.42
N LEU A 122 -0.71 1.27 -1.18
CA LEU A 122 -1.94 1.45 -1.98
C LEU A 122 -3.17 1.76 -1.12
N LEU A 123 -3.30 1.12 0.06
CA LEU A 123 -4.38 1.39 1.01
C LEU A 123 -4.37 2.81 1.60
N THR A 124 -3.23 3.50 1.53
CA THR A 124 -3.10 4.88 2.02
C THR A 124 -3.43 5.94 0.98
N HIS A 125 -3.57 5.56 -0.30
CA HIS A 125 -3.88 6.51 -1.36
C HIS A 125 -5.28 7.11 -1.14
N PRO A 126 -5.46 8.45 -1.21
CA PRO A 126 -6.74 9.10 -0.89
C PRO A 126 -7.93 8.54 -1.66
N ASN A 127 -7.79 8.34 -2.98
CA ASN A 127 -8.89 7.79 -3.79
C ASN A 127 -9.26 6.32 -3.45
N ILE A 128 -8.45 5.60 -2.68
CA ILE A 128 -8.80 4.27 -2.16
C ILE A 128 -9.41 4.43 -0.77
N LEU A 129 -8.70 5.12 0.12
CA LEU A 129 -9.12 5.28 1.52
C LEU A 129 -10.45 6.02 1.65
N ASP A 130 -10.70 7.04 0.82
CA ASP A 130 -11.91 7.86 0.85
C ASP A 130 -13.14 7.17 0.27
N ASN A 131 -12.97 6.09 -0.48
CA ASN A 131 -14.07 5.26 -0.96
C ASN A 131 -14.60 4.28 0.12
N MET A 132 -13.82 4.02 1.17
CA MET A 132 -14.19 3.06 2.20
C MET A 132 -15.36 3.57 3.06
N ASN A 133 -16.37 2.72 3.22
CA ASN A 133 -17.44 2.92 4.20
C ASN A 133 -16.98 2.56 5.63
N ASP A 134 -17.79 2.94 6.64
CA ASP A 134 -17.45 2.73 8.05
C ASP A 134 -17.22 1.25 8.42
N VAL A 135 -17.95 0.32 7.79
CA VAL A 135 -17.80 -1.12 8.03
C VAL A 135 -16.42 -1.59 7.55
N LEU A 136 -16.01 -1.14 6.36
CA LEU A 136 -14.73 -1.50 5.77
C LEU A 136 -13.56 -0.85 6.53
N LEU A 137 -13.69 0.43 6.90
CA LEU A 137 -12.73 1.13 7.74
C LEU A 137 -12.52 0.41 9.09
N HIS A 138 -13.60 -0.01 9.75
CA HIS A 138 -13.51 -0.76 11.01
C HIS A 138 -12.80 -2.10 10.85
N LYS A 139 -13.09 -2.86 9.77
CA LYS A 139 -12.39 -4.11 9.46
C LYS A 139 -10.90 -3.88 9.23
N LEU A 140 -10.56 -2.92 8.36
CA LEU A 140 -9.16 -2.60 8.07
C LEU A 140 -8.42 -2.17 9.33
N LYS A 141 -9.03 -1.33 10.18
CA LYS A 141 -8.44 -0.91 11.47
C LYS A 141 -8.05 -2.12 12.33
N GLY A 142 -8.94 -3.10 12.48
CA GLY A 142 -8.66 -4.31 13.25
C GLY A 142 -7.50 -5.13 12.67
N PHE A 143 -7.40 -5.24 11.35
CA PHE A 143 -6.30 -5.94 10.69
C PHE A 143 -4.97 -5.19 10.84
N VAL A 144 -4.97 -3.87 10.64
CA VAL A 144 -3.78 -3.02 10.74
C VAL A 144 -3.29 -2.98 12.19
N TYR A 145 -4.18 -2.82 13.16
CA TYR A 145 -3.82 -2.83 14.58
C TYR A 145 -3.15 -4.15 14.98
N ARG A 146 -3.74 -5.29 14.59
CA ARG A 146 -3.14 -6.61 14.84
C ARG A 146 -1.75 -6.74 14.20
N ASN A 147 -1.61 -6.32 12.94
CA ASN A 147 -0.34 -6.42 12.22
C ASN A 147 0.72 -5.50 12.83
N LEU A 148 0.35 -4.27 13.23
CA LEU A 148 1.22 -3.31 13.90
C LEU A 148 1.79 -3.89 15.19
N ILE A 149 0.92 -4.35 16.10
CA ILE A 149 1.34 -4.97 17.38
C ILE A 149 2.21 -6.20 17.13
N GLY A 150 1.83 -7.02 16.16
CA GLY A 150 2.60 -8.19 15.76
C GLY A 150 4.02 -7.86 15.29
N LYS A 151 4.16 -6.83 14.46
CA LYS A 151 5.46 -6.37 13.94
C LYS A 151 6.32 -5.74 15.04
N ILE A 152 5.72 -4.97 15.95
CA ILE A 152 6.42 -4.42 17.13
C ILE A 152 6.97 -5.54 18.02
N ASN A 153 6.17 -6.57 18.29
CA ASN A 153 6.58 -7.72 19.10
C ASN A 153 7.61 -8.63 18.41
N ARG A 154 7.87 -8.42 17.12
CA ARG A 154 8.82 -9.16 16.29
C ARG A 154 9.86 -8.22 15.67
N SER A 155 10.43 -7.34 16.48
CA SER A 155 11.49 -6.42 16.07
C SER A 155 12.76 -7.14 15.58
N ASP A 156 12.89 -8.44 15.84
CA ASP A 156 13.90 -9.33 15.25
C ASP A 156 13.69 -9.54 13.73
N LEU A 157 12.46 -9.43 13.25
CA LEU A 157 12.08 -9.68 11.85
C LEU A 157 11.62 -8.44 11.09
N TYR A 158 11.13 -7.43 11.81
CA TYR A 158 10.53 -6.25 11.24
C TYR A 158 11.31 -4.99 11.64
N GLY A 159 11.77 -4.27 10.63
CA GLY A 159 12.41 -2.98 10.82
C GLY A 159 11.41 -1.85 11.03
N ARG A 160 11.94 -0.68 11.37
CA ARG A 160 11.18 0.55 11.63
C ARG A 160 10.18 0.90 10.53
N ILE A 161 10.57 0.81 9.26
CA ILE A 161 9.69 1.13 8.12
C ILE A 161 8.41 0.29 8.12
N SER A 162 8.52 -1.01 8.42
CA SER A 162 7.34 -1.89 8.46
C SER A 162 6.37 -1.53 9.59
N VAL A 163 6.89 -1.04 10.72
CA VAL A 163 6.09 -0.56 11.85
C VAL A 163 5.45 0.79 11.50
N GLU A 164 6.23 1.73 10.98
CA GLU A 164 5.75 3.08 10.62
C GLU A 164 4.67 3.04 9.56
N ASN A 165 4.79 2.20 8.52
CA ASN A 165 3.72 2.03 7.52
C ASN A 165 2.38 1.64 8.16
N ASN A 166 2.39 0.71 9.12
CA ASN A 166 1.16 0.26 9.78
C ASN A 166 0.64 1.32 10.74
N ALA A 167 1.53 2.02 11.45
CA ALA A 167 1.16 3.15 12.28
C ALA A 167 0.54 4.28 11.45
N TYR A 168 1.05 4.53 10.24
CA TYR A 168 0.53 5.56 9.34
C TYR A 168 -0.87 5.22 8.87
N ILE A 169 -1.10 3.99 8.38
CA ILE A 169 -2.45 3.54 8.00
C ILE A 169 -3.40 3.69 9.19
N LEU A 170 -3.00 3.22 10.38
CA LEU A 170 -3.83 3.30 11.58
C LEU A 170 -4.15 4.75 11.96
N MET A 171 -3.17 5.67 11.88
CA MET A 171 -3.39 7.09 12.11
C MET A 171 -4.42 7.68 11.13
N LYS A 172 -4.32 7.36 9.83
CA LYS A 172 -5.27 7.84 8.81
C LYS A 172 -6.68 7.34 9.10
N LEU A 173 -6.82 6.09 9.52
CA LEU A 173 -8.10 5.50 9.95
C LEU A 173 -8.66 6.17 11.20
N LEU A 174 -7.82 6.46 12.19
CA LEU A 174 -8.21 7.17 13.40
C LEU A 174 -8.71 8.59 13.08
N ASN A 175 -8.01 9.32 12.22
CA ASN A 175 -8.44 10.65 11.77
C ASN A 175 -9.81 10.60 11.09
N ARG A 176 -10.06 9.59 10.24
CA ARG A 176 -11.37 9.36 9.60
C ARG A 176 -12.48 9.03 10.59
N GLN A 177 -12.14 8.41 11.72
CA GLN A 177 -13.05 8.12 12.83
C GLN A 177 -13.22 9.29 13.80
N GLY A 178 -12.60 10.44 13.53
CA GLY A 178 -12.72 11.64 14.36
C GLY A 178 -11.75 11.72 15.54
N HIS A 179 -10.74 10.83 15.62
CA HIS A 179 -9.77 10.80 16.72
C HIS A 179 -8.58 11.79 16.57
N GLY A 180 -8.65 12.69 15.58
CA GLY A 180 -7.61 13.70 15.35
C GLY A 180 -7.34 14.60 16.57
N PRO A 181 -8.36 15.16 17.25
CA PRO A 181 -8.17 15.95 18.46
C PRO A 181 -7.48 15.18 19.60
N GLU A 182 -7.83 13.91 19.79
CA GLU A 182 -7.20 13.05 20.79
C GLU A 182 -5.73 12.79 20.46
N LEU A 183 -5.38 12.54 19.19
CA LEU A 183 -3.99 12.39 18.75
C LEU A 183 -3.16 13.63 19.10
N VAL A 184 -3.69 14.83 18.83
CA VAL A 184 -3.03 16.11 19.17
C VAL A 184 -2.87 16.31 20.68
N SER A 185 -3.77 15.74 21.50
CA SER A 185 -3.65 15.80 22.96
C SER A 185 -2.61 14.84 23.54
N LEU A 186 -2.24 13.79 22.79
CA LEU A 186 -1.38 12.69 23.23
C LEU A 186 0.01 12.72 22.60
N SER A 187 0.26 13.63 21.66
CA SER A 187 1.54 13.78 20.98
C SER A 187 1.77 15.22 20.55
N LYS A 188 3.02 15.59 20.27
CA LYS A 188 3.36 16.91 19.76
C LYS A 188 2.77 17.12 18.37
N ALA A 189 2.18 18.29 18.14
CA ALA A 189 1.62 18.68 16.85
C ALA A 189 2.67 18.58 15.71
N GLN A 190 3.92 18.93 15.98
CA GLN A 190 5.01 18.83 15.02
C GLN A 190 5.30 17.37 14.61
N ASP A 191 5.25 16.42 15.56
CA ASP A 191 5.48 15.01 15.26
C ASP A 191 4.34 14.45 14.40
N ILE A 192 3.10 14.87 14.67
CA ILE A 192 1.93 14.50 13.86
C ILE A 192 2.07 15.06 12.45
N GLU A 193 2.42 16.35 12.30
CA GLU A 193 2.57 16.99 10.99
C GLU A 193 3.68 16.32 10.16
N ILE A 194 4.84 16.04 10.76
CA ILE A 194 5.94 15.33 10.09
C ILE A 194 5.47 13.94 9.64
N PHE A 195 4.76 13.21 10.50
CA PHE A 195 4.31 11.87 10.17
C PHE A 195 3.19 11.87 9.13
N GLU A 196 2.25 12.82 9.17
CA GLU A 196 1.20 13.01 8.18
C GLU A 196 1.75 13.26 6.78
N GLN A 197 2.80 14.09 6.67
CA GLN A 197 3.44 14.45 5.41
C GLN A 197 4.27 13.30 4.84
N ASN A 198 5.03 12.58 5.66
CA ASN A 198 6.07 11.67 5.18
C ASN A 198 5.72 10.18 5.31
N GLY A 199 4.71 9.82 6.11
CA GLY A 199 4.44 8.41 6.47
C GLY A 199 5.59 7.74 7.24
N GLN A 200 6.58 8.52 7.68
CA GLN A 200 7.84 8.08 8.27
C GLN A 200 8.26 9.02 9.40
N PHE A 201 9.26 8.59 10.18
CA PHE A 201 9.79 9.33 11.33
C PHE A 201 8.76 9.48 12.46
N CYS A 202 7.94 8.46 12.66
CA CYS A 202 6.99 8.41 13.77
C CYS A 202 7.76 8.49 15.09
N SER A 203 7.40 9.42 15.97
CA SER A 203 7.98 9.49 17.30
C SER A 203 7.40 8.39 18.19
N GLU A 204 8.14 7.97 19.22
CA GLU A 204 7.64 6.96 20.17
C GLU A 204 6.36 7.41 20.88
N GLU A 205 6.25 8.71 21.18
CA GLU A 205 5.06 9.33 21.78
C GLU A 205 3.85 9.20 20.84
N LEU A 206 4.02 9.56 19.56
CA LEU A 206 2.98 9.44 18.54
C LEU A 206 2.60 7.97 18.29
N LEU A 207 3.58 7.08 18.18
CA LEU A 207 3.34 5.65 17.99
C LEU A 207 2.50 5.08 19.14
N GLN A 208 2.83 5.44 20.39
CA GLN A 208 2.07 5.01 21.55
C GLN A 208 0.64 5.58 21.58
N ALA A 209 0.46 6.84 21.15
CA ALA A 209 -0.86 7.46 21.01
C ALA A 209 -1.72 6.71 19.97
N ILE A 210 -1.14 6.43 18.79
CA ILE A 210 -1.79 5.66 17.72
C ILE A 210 -2.20 4.26 18.21
N ILE A 211 -1.31 3.56 18.93
CA ILE A 211 -1.61 2.24 19.49
C ILE A 211 -2.74 2.31 20.52
N ASN A 212 -2.73 3.32 21.39
CA ASN A 212 -3.74 3.43 22.45
C ASN A 212 -5.14 3.70 21.89
N LEU A 213 -5.25 4.55 20.87
CA LEU A 213 -6.51 4.88 20.21
C LEU A 213 -6.97 3.81 19.21
N GLY A 214 -6.02 3.03 18.67
CA GLY A 214 -6.28 2.02 17.64
C GLY A 214 -6.91 0.71 18.14
N LYS A 215 -6.88 0.47 19.46
CA LYS A 215 -7.53 -0.68 20.11
C LYS A 215 -9.03 -0.75 19.81
#